data_AF-A0A7S1NSY8-F1
#
_entry.id   AF-A0A7S1NSY8-F1
#
_cell.length_a   1.000
_cell.length_b   1.000
_cell.length_c   1.000
_cell.angle_alpha   90.00
_cell.angle_beta   90.00
_cell.angle_gamma   90.00
#
_symmetry.space_group_name_H-M   'P 1'
#
loop_
_entity.id
_entity.type
_entity.pdbx_description
1 polymer ?
#
loop_
_entity_poly.entity_id
_entity_poly.type
_entity_poly.pdbx_seq_one_letter_code
_entity_poly.pdbx_strand_id
1 'polypeptide(L)'
;MPPPQSAAAQAPWRSVPLLLPSTYDHGQTSLRFCESVESGHSSHADSAQVATLLQISAPPLRMDSQAKYCCLARGDAQILLRLPGGLTGGGYKENIWDQASGSLILTEAGGAVSDEEGMPLDFAVGAKLYNNTGVVAAIHPALLVEVVAAIRHIRQVAAQEETTSLKTQSNC
;
A
#
# COMPACT_ATOMS: atom_id res chain seq x y z
N MET A 1 -32.10 43.59 24.99
CA MET A 1 -30.85 42.84 25.28
C MET A 1 -30.43 42.15 23.99
N PRO A 2 -29.17 42.29 23.53
CA PRO A 2 -28.65 41.40 22.50
C PRO A 2 -28.54 39.98 23.07
N PRO A 3 -28.71 38.93 22.24
CA PRO A 3 -28.53 37.55 22.68
C PRO A 3 -27.06 37.31 23.11
N PRO A 4 -26.82 36.42 24.08
CA PRO A 4 -25.45 36.06 24.44
C PRO A 4 -24.75 35.46 23.23
N GLN A 5 -23.57 36.00 22.90
CA GLN A 5 -22.71 35.42 21.88
C GLN A 5 -22.24 34.07 22.39
N SER A 6 -22.73 33.00 21.78
CA SER A 6 -22.25 31.64 22.00
C SER A 6 -20.77 31.59 21.62
N ALA A 7 -19.89 31.43 22.61
CA ALA A 7 -18.52 31.03 22.35
C ALA A 7 -18.57 29.61 21.76
N ALA A 8 -18.43 29.50 20.45
CA ALA A 8 -18.30 28.20 19.79
C ALA A 8 -17.14 27.45 20.46
N ALA A 9 -17.46 26.37 21.19
CA ALA A 9 -16.45 25.49 21.75
C ALA A 9 -15.54 25.04 20.61
N GLN A 10 -14.27 25.43 20.64
CA GLN A 10 -13.28 24.93 19.70
C GLN A 10 -13.28 23.42 19.83
N ALA A 11 -13.64 22.76 18.73
CA ALA A 11 -13.70 21.31 18.74
C ALA A 11 -12.34 20.73 19.11
N PRO A 12 -12.28 19.63 19.88
CA PRO A 12 -11.02 19.10 20.43
C PRO A 12 -10.08 18.52 19.36
N TRP A 13 -10.48 18.49 18.09
CA TRP A 13 -9.68 17.95 17.00
C TRP A 13 -8.80 19.02 16.35
N ARG A 14 -7.52 18.67 16.18
CA ARG A 14 -6.54 19.48 15.45
C ARG A 14 -6.63 19.18 13.95
N SER A 15 -6.67 20.21 13.12
CA SER A 15 -6.51 20.08 11.67
C SER A 15 -5.13 19.54 11.34
N VAL A 16 -5.06 18.48 10.54
CA VAL A 16 -3.81 17.91 10.03
C VAL A 16 -3.78 18.17 8.53
N PRO A 17 -2.78 18.91 8.00
CA PRO A 17 -2.63 19.04 6.57
C PRO A 17 -2.32 17.67 5.98
N LEU A 18 -3.08 17.27 4.96
CA LEU A 18 -2.85 16.04 4.21
C LEU A 18 -1.99 16.32 2.98
N LEU A 19 -0.97 17.16 3.09
CA LEU A 19 -0.14 17.51 1.92
C LEU A 19 1.21 16.82 2.06
N LEU A 20 1.37 15.70 1.35
CA LEU A 20 2.62 14.97 1.29
C LEU A 20 3.65 15.76 0.46
N PRO A 21 4.96 15.53 0.70
CA PRO A 21 6.00 16.20 -0.07
C PRO A 21 5.83 15.96 -1.57
N SER A 22 5.93 17.02 -2.37
CA SER A 22 5.88 16.93 -3.84
C SER A 22 7.12 16.30 -4.46
N THR A 23 8.16 16.05 -3.66
CA THR A 23 9.42 15.43 -4.08
C THR A 23 9.69 14.22 -3.21
N TYR A 24 10.21 13.18 -3.84
CA TYR A 24 10.64 11.96 -3.19
C TYR A 24 12.12 11.71 -3.46
N ASP A 25 12.89 11.50 -2.39
CA ASP A 25 14.27 11.04 -2.43
C ASP A 25 14.38 9.80 -1.54
N HIS A 26 14.63 8.64 -2.15
CA HIS A 26 14.77 7.36 -1.47
C HIS A 26 15.79 7.42 -0.33
N GLY A 27 16.95 8.06 -0.54
CA GLY A 27 18.05 8.09 0.42
C GLY A 27 17.81 9.00 1.63
N GLN A 28 16.88 9.96 1.51
CA GLN A 28 16.55 10.91 2.58
C GLN A 28 15.21 10.61 3.25
N THR A 29 14.37 9.81 2.61
CA THR A 29 13.05 9.45 3.16
C THR A 29 13.20 8.24 4.08
N SER A 30 12.81 8.38 5.35
CA SER A 30 12.65 7.22 6.22
C SER A 30 11.42 6.43 5.77
N LEU A 31 11.64 5.36 5.01
CA LEU A 31 10.60 4.50 4.51
C LEU A 31 10.19 3.47 5.57
N ARG A 32 8.89 3.28 5.77
CA ARG A 32 8.35 2.12 6.49
C ARG A 32 7.02 1.66 5.90
N PHE A 33 6.73 0.38 6.07
CA PHE A 33 5.45 -0.20 5.69
C PHE A 33 4.37 0.10 6.74
N CYS A 34 3.13 0.20 6.28
CA CYS A 34 1.92 0.09 7.07
C CYS A 34 1.23 -1.23 6.75
N GLU A 35 1.23 -2.16 7.70
CA GLU A 35 0.78 -3.54 7.50
C GLU A 35 -0.36 -3.87 8.46
N SER A 36 -1.13 -4.92 8.16
CA SER A 36 -2.09 -5.46 9.12
C SER A 36 -1.39 -6.04 10.36
N VAL A 37 -2.09 -6.11 11.50
CA VAL A 37 -1.57 -6.87 12.66
C VAL A 37 -1.69 -8.37 12.38
N GLU A 38 -2.77 -8.75 11.72
CA GLU A 38 -3.08 -10.13 11.35
C GLU A 38 -2.37 -10.54 10.05
N SER A 39 -1.71 -11.69 10.08
CA SER A 39 -1.00 -12.27 8.91
C SER A 39 -1.95 -12.76 7.80
N GLY A 40 -3.24 -12.92 8.09
CA GLY A 40 -4.25 -13.35 7.11
C GLY A 40 -4.68 -12.27 6.10
N HIS A 41 -4.29 -11.01 6.31
CA HIS A 41 -4.69 -9.87 5.47
C HIS A 41 -3.59 -9.39 4.50
N SER A 42 -2.36 -9.80 4.74
CA SER A 42 -1.17 -9.53 3.92
C SER A 42 -0.04 -10.45 4.39
N SER A 43 0.73 -11.03 3.46
CA SER A 43 1.91 -11.81 3.83
C SER A 43 3.02 -10.90 4.36
N HIS A 44 3.30 -10.95 5.66
CA HIS A 44 4.46 -10.24 6.23
C HIS A 44 5.78 -10.67 5.60
N ALA A 45 5.86 -11.92 5.12
CA ALA A 45 7.05 -12.42 4.43
C ALA A 45 7.24 -11.71 3.08
N ASP A 46 6.16 -11.41 2.37
CA ASP A 46 6.22 -10.72 1.08
C ASP A 46 6.62 -9.26 1.25
N SER A 47 6.00 -8.57 2.21
CA SER A 47 6.42 -7.21 2.55
C SER A 47 7.87 -7.15 3.00
N ALA A 48 8.35 -8.14 3.77
CA ALA A 48 9.74 -8.22 4.19
C ALA A 48 10.72 -8.45 3.01
N GLN A 49 10.31 -9.22 1.99
CA GLN A 49 11.11 -9.38 0.76
C GLN A 49 11.22 -8.06 0.00
N VAL A 50 10.09 -7.35 -0.18
CA VAL A 50 10.10 -6.02 -0.81
C VAL A 50 10.94 -5.03 0.01
N ALA A 51 10.80 -5.04 1.34
CA ALA A 51 11.59 -4.21 2.25
C ALA A 51 13.09 -4.46 2.09
N THR A 52 13.50 -5.72 1.98
CA THR A 52 14.90 -6.11 1.78
C THR A 52 15.45 -5.56 0.47
N LEU A 53 14.70 -5.71 -0.63
CA LEU A 53 15.12 -5.24 -1.95
C LEU A 53 15.26 -3.70 -1.99
N LEU A 54 14.33 -3.01 -1.35
CA LEU A 54 14.31 -1.54 -1.26
C LEU A 54 15.14 -0.99 -0.10
N GLN A 55 15.94 -1.82 0.58
CA GLN A 55 16.80 -1.40 1.70
C GLN A 55 16.06 -0.68 2.85
N ILE A 56 14.80 -1.05 3.05
CA ILE A 56 13.94 -0.50 4.10
C ILE A 56 14.21 -1.22 5.42
N SER A 57 14.74 -0.50 6.40
CA SER A 57 15.10 -1.04 7.72
C SER A 57 14.18 -0.61 8.86
N ALA A 58 13.34 0.41 8.65
CA ALA A 58 12.44 0.88 9.69
C ALA A 58 11.35 -0.16 9.98
N PRO A 59 10.99 -0.39 11.26
CA PRO A 59 9.97 -1.37 11.60
C PRO A 59 8.61 -0.98 11.01
N PRO A 60 7.76 -1.94 10.62
CA PRO A 60 6.44 -1.63 10.08
C PRO A 60 5.52 -0.99 11.15
N LEU A 61 4.64 -0.09 10.73
CA LEU A 61 3.51 0.37 11.51
C LEU A 61 2.36 -0.63 11.32
N ARG A 62 2.03 -1.41 12.36
CA ARG A 62 0.98 -2.43 12.25
C ARG A 62 -0.36 -1.93 12.77
N MET A 63 -1.37 -1.97 11.91
CA MET A 63 -2.75 -1.67 12.26
C MET A 63 -3.74 -2.24 11.24
N ASP A 64 -4.97 -2.49 11.69
CA ASP A 64 -6.06 -2.95 10.83
C ASP A 64 -6.99 -1.81 10.41
N SER A 65 -7.92 -2.14 9.51
CA SER A 65 -8.85 -1.22 8.82
C SER A 65 -8.22 -0.36 7.71
N GLN A 66 -9.07 0.45 7.09
CA GLN A 66 -8.73 1.46 6.09
C GLN A 66 -8.01 2.68 6.69
N ALA A 67 -7.94 2.81 8.01
CA ALA A 67 -7.19 3.87 8.68
C ALA A 67 -5.71 3.90 8.29
N LYS A 68 -5.18 2.80 7.73
CA LYS A 68 -3.85 2.76 7.12
C LYS A 68 -3.66 3.82 6.03
N TYR A 69 -4.65 4.05 5.17
CA TYR A 69 -4.57 5.12 4.15
C TYR A 69 -4.42 6.50 4.80
N CYS A 70 -5.09 6.73 5.93
CA CYS A 70 -4.94 7.98 6.69
C CYS A 70 -3.54 8.10 7.29
N CYS A 71 -2.93 7.00 7.76
CA CYS A 71 -1.54 7.00 8.21
C CYS A 71 -0.58 7.36 7.07
N LEU A 72 -0.79 6.83 5.86
CA LEU A 72 -0.01 7.21 4.69
C LEU A 72 -0.22 8.69 4.34
N ALA A 73 -1.46 9.16 4.25
CA ALA A 73 -1.79 10.55 3.91
C ALA A 73 -1.26 11.57 4.94
N ARG A 74 -1.03 11.13 6.18
CA ARG A 74 -0.39 11.93 7.25
C ARG A 74 1.14 11.83 7.25
N GLY A 75 1.73 10.90 6.49
CA GLY A 75 3.16 10.62 6.47
C GLY A 75 3.66 9.74 7.63
N ASP A 76 2.78 9.11 8.40
CA ASP A 76 3.14 8.23 9.52
C ASP A 76 3.77 6.90 9.04
N ALA A 77 3.48 6.52 7.78
CA ALA A 77 4.08 5.41 7.05
C ALA A 77 4.10 5.72 5.54
N GLN A 78 4.93 5.00 4.77
CA GLN A 78 5.22 5.37 3.38
C GLN A 78 4.62 4.43 2.36
N ILE A 79 4.43 3.16 2.72
CA ILE A 79 4.02 2.10 1.80
C ILE A 79 2.94 1.24 2.46
N LEU A 80 1.92 0.87 1.71
CA LEU A 80 0.95 -0.15 2.08
C LEU A 80 0.89 -1.19 0.97
N LEU A 81 1.03 -2.46 1.36
CA LEU A 81 0.89 -3.60 0.47
C LEU A 81 -0.28 -4.45 0.91
N ARG A 82 -1.12 -4.82 -0.05
CA ARG A 82 -2.17 -5.81 0.13
C ARG A 82 -2.09 -6.79 -1.04
N LEU A 83 -1.46 -7.93 -0.77
CA LEU A 83 -1.17 -8.97 -1.76
C LEU A 83 -1.96 -10.23 -1.39
N PRO A 84 -3.26 -10.32 -1.76
CA PRO A 84 -4.07 -11.46 -1.39
C PRO A 84 -3.63 -12.70 -2.20
N GLY A 85 -3.21 -13.75 -1.50
CA GLY A 85 -2.52 -14.91 -2.09
C GLY A 85 -1.01 -14.75 -2.21
N GLY A 86 -0.46 -13.63 -1.71
CA GLY A 86 0.95 -13.33 -1.69
C GLY A 86 1.55 -12.99 -3.05
N LEU A 87 2.89 -12.92 -3.11
CA LEU A 87 3.62 -12.59 -4.34
C LEU A 87 3.46 -13.64 -5.45
N THR A 88 3.05 -14.87 -5.11
CA THR A 88 2.72 -15.94 -6.06
C THR A 88 1.35 -15.77 -6.72
N GLY A 89 0.57 -14.77 -6.27
CA GLY A 89 -0.75 -14.47 -6.78
C GLY A 89 -1.86 -15.32 -6.15
N GLY A 90 -3.08 -14.78 -6.19
CA GLY A 90 -4.29 -15.46 -5.73
C GLY A 90 -5.51 -15.00 -6.51
N GLY A 91 -6.58 -15.81 -6.48
CA GLY A 91 -7.84 -15.50 -7.16
C GLY A 91 -8.74 -14.50 -6.41
N TYR A 92 -8.31 -14.03 -5.23
CA TYR A 92 -9.12 -13.13 -4.42
C TYR A 92 -9.17 -11.72 -5.03
N LYS A 93 -10.37 -11.15 -5.08
CA LYS A 93 -10.63 -9.79 -5.54
C LYS A 93 -11.11 -8.94 -4.36
N GLU A 94 -10.42 -7.82 -4.16
CA GLU A 94 -10.72 -6.84 -3.12
C GLU A 94 -12.11 -6.22 -3.34
N ASN A 95 -12.82 -5.94 -2.25
CA ASN A 95 -14.08 -5.20 -2.35
C ASN A 95 -13.79 -3.71 -2.56
N ILE A 96 -14.63 -3.02 -3.34
CA ILE A 96 -14.43 -1.59 -3.61
C ILE A 96 -14.55 -0.73 -2.36
N TRP A 97 -15.42 -1.11 -1.41
CA TRP A 97 -15.65 -0.36 -0.18
C TRP A 97 -14.46 -0.41 0.78
N ASP A 98 -13.53 -1.35 0.59
CA ASP A 98 -12.31 -1.47 1.38
C ASP A 98 -11.16 -0.59 0.85
N GLN A 99 -11.28 -0.07 -0.38
CA GLN A 99 -10.18 0.62 -1.07
C GLN A 99 -10.55 2.02 -1.58
N ALA A 100 -11.80 2.27 -1.97
CA ALA A 100 -12.18 3.48 -2.71
C ALA A 100 -11.94 4.78 -1.93
N SER A 101 -12.40 4.86 -0.68
CA SER A 101 -12.27 6.07 0.14
C SER A 101 -10.81 6.37 0.48
N GLY A 102 -10.07 5.35 0.90
CA GLY A 102 -8.64 5.46 1.21
C GLY A 102 -7.80 5.86 -0.01
N SER A 103 -8.12 5.29 -1.18
CA SER A 103 -7.44 5.63 -2.44
C SER A 103 -7.62 7.09 -2.80
N LEU A 104 -8.84 7.61 -2.68
CA LEU A 104 -9.13 9.02 -2.94
C LEU A 104 -8.38 9.93 -1.96
N ILE A 105 -8.46 9.65 -0.65
CA ILE A 105 -7.79 10.45 0.38
C ILE A 105 -6.28 10.52 0.14
N LEU A 106 -5.64 9.38 -0.14
CA LEU A 106 -4.19 9.35 -0.35
C LEU A 106 -3.77 10.03 -1.65
N THR A 107 -4.56 9.89 -2.71
CA THR A 107 -4.28 10.53 -4.00
C THR A 107 -4.38 12.05 -3.89
N GLU A 108 -5.44 12.55 -3.26
CA GLU A 108 -5.59 14.00 -2.99
C GLU A 108 -4.50 14.54 -2.06
N ALA A 109 -3.89 13.65 -1.24
CA ALA A 109 -2.76 14.01 -0.41
C ALA A 109 -1.42 14.10 -1.16
N GLY A 110 -1.38 13.77 -2.46
CA GLY A 110 -0.15 13.70 -3.27
C GLY A 110 0.49 12.31 -3.34
N GLY A 111 -0.13 11.31 -2.72
CA GLY A 111 0.26 9.91 -2.84
C GLY A 111 -0.24 9.26 -4.12
N ALA A 112 -0.01 7.95 -4.23
CA ALA A 112 -0.44 7.16 -5.38
C ALA A 112 -0.93 5.78 -4.93
N VAL A 113 -1.91 5.25 -5.67
CA VAL A 113 -2.47 3.91 -5.46
C VAL A 113 -2.61 3.19 -6.79
N SER A 114 -2.19 1.93 -6.83
CA SER A 114 -2.32 1.03 -7.97
C SER A 114 -2.62 -0.38 -7.48
N ASP A 115 -2.78 -1.30 -8.42
CA ASP A 115 -2.60 -2.72 -8.15
C ASP A 115 -1.12 -3.11 -8.13
N GLU A 116 -0.85 -4.39 -7.92
CA GLU A 116 0.53 -4.92 -7.84
C GLU A 116 1.30 -4.89 -9.16
N GLU A 117 0.61 -4.64 -10.29
CA GLU A 117 1.20 -4.44 -11.62
C GLU A 117 1.32 -2.95 -11.96
N GLY A 118 1.01 -2.04 -11.03
CA GLY A 118 1.08 -0.61 -11.28
C GLY A 118 -0.08 -0.07 -12.12
N MET A 119 -1.14 -0.85 -12.33
CA MET A 119 -2.34 -0.38 -13.03
C MET A 119 -3.25 0.37 -12.06
N PRO A 120 -3.93 1.45 -12.50
CA PRO A 120 -4.93 2.13 -11.69
C PRO A 120 -6.04 1.17 -11.23
N LEU A 121 -6.55 1.38 -10.02
CA LEU A 121 -7.68 0.61 -9.51
C LEU A 121 -8.97 0.94 -10.28
N ASP A 122 -9.62 -0.08 -10.81
CA ASP A 122 -10.87 0.03 -11.56
C ASP A 122 -12.08 -0.21 -10.64
N PHE A 123 -12.65 0.89 -10.15
CA PHE A 123 -13.85 0.88 -9.32
C PHE A 123 -15.16 0.79 -10.12
N ALA A 124 -15.11 0.75 -11.46
CA ALA A 124 -16.30 0.82 -12.32
C ALA A 124 -16.91 -0.55 -12.64
N VAL A 125 -16.27 -1.65 -12.24
CA VAL A 125 -16.63 -3.02 -12.66
C VAL A 125 -17.48 -3.80 -11.64
N GLY A 126 -18.11 -3.11 -10.69
CA GLY A 126 -19.06 -3.69 -9.74
C GLY A 126 -18.57 -3.65 -8.29
N ALA A 127 -18.97 -4.63 -7.47
CA ALA A 127 -18.69 -4.63 -6.02
C ALA A 127 -17.23 -4.95 -5.65
N LYS A 128 -16.42 -5.41 -6.61
CA LYS A 128 -15.02 -5.80 -6.41
C LYS A 128 -14.14 -5.24 -7.52
N LEU A 129 -12.83 -5.17 -7.24
CA LEU A 129 -11.79 -4.79 -8.19
C LEU A 129 -11.48 -5.95 -9.15
N TYR A 130 -12.44 -6.34 -9.99
CA TYR A 130 -12.31 -7.52 -10.86
C TYR A 130 -11.14 -7.44 -11.85
N ASN A 131 -10.82 -6.23 -12.32
CA ASN A 131 -9.75 -5.96 -13.27
C ASN A 131 -8.37 -5.76 -12.62
N ASN A 132 -8.27 -5.82 -11.29
CA ASN A 132 -7.01 -5.63 -10.56
C ASN A 132 -6.69 -6.83 -9.68
N THR A 133 -5.41 -6.97 -9.31
CA THR A 133 -4.95 -7.97 -8.33
C THR A 133 -4.07 -7.29 -7.32
N GLY A 134 -4.40 -7.47 -6.04
CA GLY A 134 -3.73 -6.76 -4.95
C GLY A 134 -3.91 -5.24 -5.00
N VAL A 135 -3.30 -4.57 -4.02
CA VAL A 135 -3.27 -3.12 -3.89
C VAL A 135 -1.90 -2.69 -3.38
N VAL A 136 -1.33 -1.69 -4.03
CA VAL A 136 -0.10 -1.01 -3.64
C VAL A 136 -0.43 0.46 -3.46
N ALA A 137 -0.13 1.00 -2.30
CA ALA A 137 -0.29 2.42 -2.01
C ALA A 137 1.03 2.99 -1.48
N ALA A 138 1.38 4.18 -1.94
CA ALA A 138 2.59 4.87 -1.52
C ALA A 138 2.37 6.37 -1.36
N ILE A 139 3.19 7.01 -0.55
CA ILE A 139 3.12 8.47 -0.32
C ILE A 139 3.59 9.31 -1.52
N HIS A 140 4.13 8.68 -2.57
CA HIS A 140 4.58 9.37 -3.76
C HIS A 140 4.54 8.44 -4.99
N PRO A 141 4.20 8.93 -6.21
CA PRO A 141 4.18 8.12 -7.43
C PRO A 141 5.51 7.43 -7.76
N ALA A 142 6.64 8.11 -7.59
CA ALA A 142 7.96 7.51 -7.85
C ALA A 142 8.26 6.32 -6.91
N LEU A 143 7.90 6.42 -5.62
CA LEU A 143 8.03 5.32 -4.67
C LEU A 143 7.12 4.15 -5.05
N LEU A 144 5.89 4.43 -5.52
CA LEU A 144 4.99 3.38 -6.03
C LEU A 144 5.65 2.59 -7.17
N VAL A 145 6.29 3.27 -8.12
CA VAL A 145 7.00 2.62 -9.24
C VAL A 145 8.13 1.73 -8.74
N GLU A 146 8.93 2.18 -7.77
CA GLU A 146 9.99 1.36 -7.16
C GLU A 146 9.43 0.11 -6.48
N VAL A 147 8.33 0.26 -5.73
CA VAL A 147 7.66 -0.86 -5.05
C VAL A 147 7.10 -1.87 -6.03
N VAL A 148 6.43 -1.42 -7.09
CA VAL A 148 5.91 -2.31 -8.15
C VAL A 148 7.05 -3.01 -8.89
N ALA A 149 8.16 -2.31 -9.17
CA ALA A 149 9.35 -2.91 -9.77
C ALA A 149 9.95 -3.99 -8.87
N ALA A 150 9.98 -3.76 -7.56
CA ALA A 150 10.44 -4.74 -6.57
C ALA A 150 9.56 -6.00 -6.54
N ILE A 151 8.23 -5.83 -6.51
CA ILE A 151 7.26 -6.92 -6.58
C ILE A 151 7.48 -7.78 -7.83
N ARG A 152 7.61 -7.13 -9.00
CA ARG A 152 7.88 -7.82 -10.27
C ARG A 152 9.19 -8.58 -10.27
N HIS A 153 10.25 -8.00 -9.72
CA HIS A 153 11.55 -8.65 -9.63
C HIS A 153 11.46 -9.94 -8.81
N ILE A 154 10.83 -9.90 -7.63
CA ILE A 154 10.68 -11.06 -6.76
C ILE A 154 9.89 -12.17 -7.48
N ARG A 155 8.81 -11.82 -8.20
CA ARG A 155 8.03 -12.77 -9.02
C ARG A 155 8.86 -13.45 -10.11
N GLN A 156 9.70 -12.68 -10.80
CA GLN A 156 10.55 -13.20 -11.87
C GLN A 156 11.60 -14.18 -11.33
N VAL A 157 12.21 -13.86 -10.19
CA VAL A 157 13.19 -14.76 -9.53
C VAL A 157 12.51 -16.06 -9.11
N ALA A 158 11.35 -15.99 -8.45
CA ALA A 158 10.60 -17.17 -8.02
C ALA A 158 10.23 -18.10 -9.21
N ALA A 159 9.77 -17.53 -10.33
CA ALA A 159 9.43 -18.30 -11.53
C ALA A 159 10.65 -18.99 -12.17
N GLN A 160 11.84 -18.38 -12.11
CA GLN A 160 13.07 -18.96 -12.63
C GLN A 160 13.57 -20.12 -11.77
N GLU A 161 13.47 -20.01 -10.45
CA GLU A 161 13.83 -21.08 -9.51
C GLU A 161 12.94 -22.33 -9.69
N GLU A 162 11.64 -22.12 -9.86
CA GLU A 162 10.67 -23.20 -10.09
C GLU A 162 10.94 -23.92 -11.43
N THR A 163 11.23 -23.15 -12.48
CA THR A 163 11.60 -23.69 -13.80
C THR A 163 12.92 -24.48 -13.75
N THR A 164 13.88 -24.03 -12.93
CA THR A 164 15.19 -24.69 -12.77
C THR A 164 15.06 -26.00 -11.97
N SER A 165 14.21 -26.01 -10.94
CA SER A 165 13.89 -27.19 -10.14
C SER A 165 13.21 -28.28 -10.98
N LEU A 166 12.21 -27.92 -11.78
CA LEU A 166 11.50 -28.86 -12.67
C LEU A 166 12.41 -29.50 -13.73
N LYS A 167 13.34 -28.73 -14.31
CA LYS A 167 14.33 -29.25 -15.27
C LYS A 167 15.34 -30.20 -14.63
N THR A 168 15.65 -30.01 -13.35
CA THR A 168 16.59 -30.86 -12.61
C THR A 168 15.95 -32.21 -12.24
N GLN A 169 14.66 -32.22 -11.89
CA GLN A 169 13.92 -33.45 -11.59
C GLN A 169 13.57 -34.27 -12.83
N SER A 170 13.38 -33.62 -13.99
CA SER A 170 13.06 -34.32 -15.25
C SER A 170 14.28 -34.93 -15.97
N ASN A 171 15.49 -34.71 -15.45
CA ASN A 171 16.75 -35.25 -15.97
C ASN A 171 17.36 -36.37 -15.09
N CYS A 172 16.62 -36.83 -14.07
CA CYS A 172 16.88 -38.05 -13.30
C CYS A 172 15.88 -39.14 -13.71
#